data_AF-A0A661D0R7-F1
#
_entry.id   AF-A0A661D0R7-F1
#
_cell.length_a   1.000
_cell.length_b   1.000
_cell.length_c   1.000
_cell.angle_alpha   90.00
_cell.angle_beta   90.00
_cell.angle_gamma   90.00
#
_symmetry.space_group_name_H-M   'P 1'
#
loop_
_entity.id
_entity.type
_entity.pdbx_description
1 polymer ?
#
loop_
_entity_poly.entity_id
_entity_poly.type
_entity_poly.pdbx_seq_one_letter_code
_entity_poly.pdbx_strand_id
1 'polypeptide(L)'
;IHICRDGRDVARSTILMGWAGNMFTGVKYWITEELLWQKLSPQLAPEQKLTVHYEALIKNPDEVLTQICHFIGVPFDRAMYNYPQHSAYSLPDPQFTEQWRRKLSNYEIQLVESRISTMLEERGYQLSGLPVLKITPWLRWRMLMSDRWGRQLFNLRRYGFGLYLQDVLARRLLPFKGWRKRVQLKTNAIDNKHLK
;
A
#
# COMPACT_ATOMS: atom_id res chain seq x y z
N ILE A 1 -12.92 0.58 -12.31
CA ILE A 1 -11.60 1.21 -12.53
C ILE A 1 -10.57 0.48 -11.69
N HIS A 2 -9.52 -0.05 -12.31
CA HIS A 2 -8.38 -0.68 -11.64
C HIS A 2 -7.22 0.29 -11.65
N ILE A 3 -6.78 0.74 -10.46
CA ILE A 3 -5.60 1.59 -10.34
C ILE A 3 -4.39 0.67 -10.14
N CYS A 4 -3.57 0.53 -11.17
CA CYS A 4 -2.34 -0.24 -11.11
C CYS A 4 -1.20 0.67 -10.66
N ARG A 5 -0.51 0.31 -9.58
CA ARG A 5 0.68 1.00 -9.07
C ARG A 5 1.83 0.01 -8.96
N ASP A 6 3.07 0.47 -9.10
CA ASP A 6 4.24 -0.37 -8.92
C ASP A 6 4.22 -1.10 -7.56
N GLY A 7 4.23 -2.43 -7.60
CA GLY A 7 4.13 -3.27 -6.40
C GLY A 7 5.26 -3.04 -5.39
N ARG A 8 6.41 -2.53 -5.84
CA ARG A 8 7.56 -2.18 -4.98
C ARG A 8 7.26 -0.93 -4.15
N ASP A 9 6.65 0.09 -4.75
CA ASP A 9 6.20 1.29 -4.04
C ASP A 9 5.02 0.98 -3.11
N VAL A 10 4.09 0.11 -3.53
CA VAL A 10 2.99 -0.35 -2.68
C VAL A 10 3.50 -1.11 -1.46
N ALA A 11 4.49 -2.00 -1.63
CA ALA A 11 5.10 -2.73 -0.53
C ALA A 11 5.79 -1.78 0.46
N ARG A 12 6.54 -0.79 -0.03
CA ARG A 12 7.16 0.24 0.81
C ARG A 12 6.11 1.05 1.58
N SER A 13 5.04 1.46 0.90
CA SER A 13 3.92 2.19 1.53
C SER A 13 3.26 1.38 2.64
N THR A 14 3.04 0.08 2.40
CA THR A 14 2.49 -0.86 3.40
C THR A 14 3.35 -0.91 4.67
N ILE A 15 4.68 -0.88 4.53
CA ILE A 15 5.60 -0.88 5.68
C ILE A 15 5.55 0.45 6.44
N LEU A 16 5.52 1.58 5.74
CA LEU A 16 5.42 2.91 6.37
C LEU A 16 4.12 3.11 7.13
N MET A 17 3.04 2.45 6.70
CA MET A 17 1.77 2.41 7.41
C MET A 17 1.76 1.42 8.59
N GLY A 18 2.83 0.66 8.79
CA GLY A 18 2.91 -0.36 9.85
C GLY A 18 2.11 -1.63 9.57
N TRP A 19 1.63 -1.81 8.35
CA TRP A 19 0.80 -2.97 7.97
C TRP A 19 1.64 -4.20 7.66
N ALA A 20 2.94 -4.02 7.41
CA ALA A 20 3.93 -5.07 7.24
C ALA A 20 5.26 -4.67 7.86
N GLY A 21 6.06 -5.66 8.28
CA GLY A 21 7.37 -5.42 8.89
C GLY A 21 8.55 -5.50 7.91
N ASN A 22 8.34 -5.93 6.67
CA ASN A 22 9.38 -6.01 5.64
C ASN A 22 8.79 -6.07 4.22
N MET A 23 9.64 -5.94 3.21
CA MET A 23 9.24 -5.93 1.79
C MET A 23 8.60 -7.25 1.33
N PHE A 24 9.08 -8.39 1.85
CA PHE A 24 8.55 -9.71 1.50
C PHE A 24 7.09 -9.85 1.90
N THR A 25 6.68 -9.38 3.08
CA THR A 25 5.28 -9.41 3.50
C THR A 25 4.49 -8.20 3.03
N GLY A 26 5.13 -7.03 2.90
CA GLY A 26 4.51 -5.77 2.48
C GLY A 26 3.88 -5.84 1.11
N VAL A 27 4.44 -6.64 0.19
CA VAL A 27 3.89 -6.81 -1.16
C VAL A 27 2.65 -7.72 -1.21
N LYS A 28 2.29 -8.39 -0.11
CA LYS A 28 1.18 -9.35 -0.09
C LYS A 28 -0.15 -8.73 -0.52
N TYR A 29 -0.45 -7.50 -0.06
CA TYR A 29 -1.69 -6.81 -0.41
C TYR A 29 -1.78 -6.57 -1.92
N TRP A 30 -0.70 -6.05 -2.51
CA TRP A 30 -0.61 -5.85 -3.95
C TRP A 30 -0.83 -7.15 -4.73
N ILE A 31 -0.17 -8.25 -4.32
CA ILE A 31 -0.37 -9.57 -4.96
C ILE A 31 -1.84 -9.98 -4.89
N THR A 32 -2.47 -9.84 -3.72
CA THR A 32 -3.88 -10.21 -3.55
C THR A 32 -4.79 -9.39 -4.46
N GLU A 33 -4.64 -8.07 -4.49
CA GLU A 33 -5.44 -7.19 -5.36
C GLU A 33 -5.24 -7.52 -6.84
N GLU A 34 -4.01 -7.72 -7.30
CA GLU A 34 -3.71 -8.03 -8.69
C GLU A 34 -4.24 -9.41 -9.12
N LEU A 35 -4.19 -10.41 -8.24
CA LEU A 35 -4.79 -11.72 -8.50
C LEU A 35 -6.32 -11.66 -8.52
N LEU A 36 -6.93 -10.84 -7.65
CA LEU A 36 -8.38 -10.61 -7.68
C LEU A 36 -8.79 -9.91 -8.98
N TRP A 37 -8.03 -8.89 -9.40
CA TRP A 37 -8.26 -8.21 -10.67
C TRP A 37 -8.06 -9.15 -11.87
N GLN A 38 -7.04 -10.00 -11.87
CA GLN A 38 -6.82 -10.99 -12.92
C GLN A 38 -7.98 -11.98 -13.05
N LYS A 39 -8.64 -12.32 -11.94
CA LYS A 39 -9.84 -13.18 -11.95
C LYS A 39 -11.09 -12.42 -12.42
N LEU A 40 -11.24 -11.16 -12.04
CA LEU A 40 -12.42 -10.35 -12.35
C LEU A 40 -12.41 -9.81 -13.78
N SER A 41 -11.27 -9.30 -14.26
CA SER A 41 -11.15 -8.59 -15.54
C SER A 41 -11.69 -9.37 -16.76
N PRO A 42 -11.50 -10.70 -16.89
CA PRO A 42 -12.09 -11.47 -17.99
C PRO A 42 -13.63 -11.56 -17.96
N GLN A 43 -14.25 -11.33 -16.80
CA GLN A 43 -15.71 -11.38 -16.62
C GLN A 43 -16.39 -10.04 -16.94
N LEU A 44 -15.59 -8.98 -17.16
CA LEU A 44 -16.07 -7.64 -17.46
C LEU A 44 -15.92 -7.34 -18.95
N ALA A 45 -16.97 -6.78 -19.56
CA ALA A 45 -16.88 -6.23 -20.90
C ALA A 45 -15.85 -5.08 -20.95
N PRO A 46 -15.21 -4.81 -22.10
CA PRO A 46 -14.22 -3.74 -22.23
C PRO A 46 -14.73 -2.38 -21.74
N GLU A 47 -16.00 -2.07 -21.97
CA GLU A 47 -16.64 -0.80 -21.59
C GLU A 47 -16.92 -0.71 -20.08
N GLN A 48 -16.85 -1.83 -19.37
CA GLN A 48 -17.07 -1.92 -17.93
C GLN A 48 -15.76 -1.88 -17.12
N LYS A 49 -14.60 -1.78 -17.80
CA LYS A 49 -13.30 -1.73 -17.15
C LYS A 49 -12.40 -0.66 -17.75
N LEU A 50 -11.65 -0.04 -16.85
CA LEU A 50 -10.60 0.92 -17.18
C LEU A 50 -9.43 0.63 -16.24
N THR A 51 -8.24 0.41 -16.79
CA THR A 51 -7.00 0.33 -16.03
C THR A 51 -6.28 1.66 -16.10
N VAL A 52 -5.90 2.20 -14.95
CA VAL A 52 -5.17 3.46 -14.82
C VAL A 52 -3.85 3.19 -14.11
N HIS A 53 -2.73 3.56 -14.74
CA HIS A 53 -1.45 3.55 -14.05
C HIS A 53 -1.37 4.73 -13.09
N TYR A 54 -1.10 4.44 -11.82
CA TYR A 54 -0.95 5.45 -10.78
C TYR A 54 0.11 6.48 -11.17
N GLU A 55 1.24 6.03 -11.70
CA GLU A 55 2.35 6.89 -12.10
C GLU A 55 1.96 7.85 -13.22
N ALA A 56 1.14 7.39 -14.18
CA ALA A 56 0.57 8.24 -15.22
C ALA A 56 -0.43 9.25 -14.66
N LEU A 57 -1.30 8.82 -13.73
CA LEU A 57 -2.25 9.70 -13.05
C LEU A 57 -1.54 10.81 -12.26
N ILE A 58 -0.43 10.52 -11.58
CA ILE A 58 0.31 11.54 -10.85
C ILE A 58 1.07 12.48 -11.79
N LYS A 59 1.63 11.96 -12.90
CA LYS A 59 2.42 12.75 -13.84
C LYS A 59 1.57 13.66 -14.73
N ASN A 60 0.44 13.14 -15.21
CA ASN A 60 -0.46 13.82 -16.16
C ASN A 60 -1.92 13.77 -15.65
N PRO A 61 -2.22 14.40 -14.50
CA PRO A 61 -3.51 14.21 -13.83
C PRO A 61 -4.70 14.73 -14.66
N ASP A 62 -4.60 15.88 -15.35
CA ASP A 62 -5.69 16.40 -16.19
C ASP A 62 -6.11 15.41 -17.29
N GLU A 63 -5.14 14.81 -17.98
CA GLU A 63 -5.38 13.85 -19.06
C GLU A 63 -6.05 12.57 -18.51
N VAL A 64 -5.47 11.99 -17.47
CA VAL A 64 -5.95 10.71 -16.92
C VAL A 64 -7.28 10.89 -16.20
N LEU A 65 -7.49 11.99 -15.47
CA LEU A 65 -8.79 12.30 -14.85
C LEU A 65 -9.85 12.54 -15.91
N THR A 66 -9.53 13.18 -17.04
CA THR A 66 -10.47 13.33 -18.16
C THR A 66 -10.89 11.97 -18.71
N GLN A 67 -9.95 11.04 -18.89
CA GLN A 67 -10.25 9.66 -19.31
C GLN A 67 -11.15 8.93 -18.30
N ILE A 68 -10.87 9.06 -17.00
CA ILE A 68 -11.68 8.49 -15.92
C ILE A 68 -13.10 9.07 -15.94
N CYS A 69 -13.23 10.40 -16.03
CA CYS A 69 -14.49 11.11 -16.10
C CYS A 69 -15.33 10.64 -17.30
N HIS A 70 -14.71 10.55 -18.48
CA HIS A 70 -15.35 10.00 -19.67
C HIS A 70 -15.85 8.57 -19.46
N PHE A 71 -15.03 7.70 -18.86
CA PHE A 71 -15.38 6.32 -18.57
C PHE A 71 -16.59 6.19 -17.64
N ILE A 72 -16.72 7.06 -16.63
CA ILE A 72 -17.86 7.03 -15.69
C ILE A 72 -19.06 7.88 -16.14
N GLY A 73 -18.97 8.56 -17.30
CA GLY A 73 -20.06 9.35 -17.87
C GLY A 73 -20.27 10.73 -17.23
N VAL A 74 -19.23 11.34 -16.68
CA VAL A 74 -19.29 12.71 -16.12
C VAL A 74 -18.28 13.64 -16.81
N PRO A 75 -18.53 14.97 -16.89
CA PRO A 75 -17.54 15.90 -17.40
C PRO A 75 -16.37 16.04 -16.42
N PHE A 76 -15.17 16.27 -16.96
CA PHE A 76 -14.03 16.70 -16.15
C PHE A 76 -14.28 18.11 -15.61
N ASP A 77 -13.99 18.32 -14.33
CA ASP A 77 -14.07 19.62 -13.68
C ASP A 77 -12.80 19.87 -12.84
N ARG A 78 -12.17 21.02 -13.00
CA ARG A 78 -10.99 21.42 -12.21
C ARG A 78 -11.30 21.53 -10.71
N ALA A 79 -12.57 21.67 -10.32
CA ALA A 79 -12.99 21.62 -8.93
C ALA A 79 -12.57 20.32 -8.22
N MET A 80 -12.28 19.24 -8.97
CA MET A 80 -11.69 18.02 -8.43
C MET A 80 -10.39 18.26 -7.66
N TYR A 81 -9.60 19.29 -7.98
CA TYR A 81 -8.36 19.63 -7.26
C TYR A 81 -8.57 20.36 -5.94
N ASN A 82 -9.80 20.72 -5.58
CA ASN A 82 -10.08 21.44 -4.33
C ASN A 82 -10.15 20.52 -3.10
N TYR A 83 -10.00 19.19 -3.27
CA TYR A 83 -10.04 18.24 -2.15
C TYR A 83 -9.06 18.52 -0.99
N PRO A 84 -7.88 19.15 -1.17
CA PRO A 84 -7.01 19.50 -0.05
C PRO A 84 -7.63 20.50 0.93
N GLN A 85 -8.62 21.29 0.50
CA GLN A 85 -9.34 22.24 1.36
C GLN A 85 -10.22 21.54 2.41
N HIS A 86 -10.58 20.27 2.15
CA HIS A 86 -11.52 19.50 2.97
C HIS A 86 -10.97 18.14 3.41
N SER A 87 -9.67 17.90 3.21
CA SER A 87 -9.02 16.64 3.59
C SER A 87 -7.62 16.86 4.14
N ALA A 88 -7.02 15.81 4.70
CA ALA A 88 -5.64 15.83 5.17
C ALA A 88 -4.62 15.63 4.03
N TYR A 89 -5.07 15.45 2.78
CA TYR A 89 -4.21 15.09 1.67
C TYR A 89 -3.80 16.31 0.85
N SER A 90 -2.53 16.40 0.50
CA SER A 90 -2.01 17.36 -0.46
C SER A 90 -2.36 16.97 -1.90
N LEU A 91 -2.12 17.90 -2.83
CA LEU A 91 -2.16 17.61 -4.26
C LEU A 91 -1.19 16.48 -4.65
N PRO A 92 -1.45 15.79 -5.77
CA PRO A 92 -0.54 14.77 -6.30
C PRO A 92 0.86 15.34 -6.52
N ASP A 93 1.88 14.61 -6.08
CA ASP A 93 3.26 15.01 -6.24
C ASP A 93 4.08 13.85 -6.85
N PRO A 94 4.66 14.04 -8.06
CA PRO A 94 5.50 13.05 -8.73
C PRO A 94 6.67 12.54 -7.90
N GLN A 95 7.12 13.25 -6.86
CA GLN A 95 8.18 12.74 -5.99
C GLN A 95 7.79 11.46 -5.24
N PHE A 96 6.49 11.15 -5.15
CA PHE A 96 5.96 9.92 -4.53
C PHE A 96 5.80 8.74 -5.49
N THR A 97 6.17 8.90 -6.76
CA THR A 97 6.31 7.79 -7.72
C THR A 97 7.75 7.30 -7.79
N GLU A 98 7.91 6.01 -8.09
CA GLU A 98 9.20 5.33 -8.24
C GLU A 98 10.14 5.55 -7.04
N GLN A 99 9.57 5.62 -5.83
CA GLN A 99 10.38 5.80 -4.63
C GLN A 99 11.26 4.60 -4.37
N TRP A 100 10.83 3.42 -4.79
CA TRP A 100 11.58 2.17 -4.66
C TRP A 100 13.00 2.28 -5.25
N ARG A 101 13.19 3.02 -6.35
CA ARG A 101 14.51 3.23 -6.98
C ARG A 101 15.48 3.99 -6.09
N ARG A 102 14.96 4.92 -5.26
CA ARG A 102 15.77 5.88 -4.48
C ARG A 102 15.83 5.56 -3.00
N LYS A 103 14.83 4.83 -2.49
CA LYS A 103 14.59 4.64 -1.06
C LYS A 103 14.73 3.19 -0.59
N LEU A 104 14.71 2.21 -1.50
CA LEU A 104 14.95 0.82 -1.14
C LEU A 104 16.40 0.44 -1.39
N SER A 105 16.94 -0.41 -0.52
CA SER A 105 18.21 -1.07 -0.72
C SER A 105 18.11 -2.15 -1.80
N ASN A 106 19.24 -2.54 -2.40
CA ASN A 106 19.29 -3.64 -3.37
C ASN A 106 18.67 -4.93 -2.81
N TYR A 107 18.95 -5.25 -1.54
CA TYR A 107 18.36 -6.42 -0.88
C TYR A 107 16.84 -6.34 -0.78
N GLU A 108 16.30 -5.17 -0.43
CA GLU A 108 14.85 -4.93 -0.36
C GLU A 108 14.18 -5.07 -1.73
N ILE A 109 14.82 -4.52 -2.79
CA ILE A 109 14.35 -4.64 -4.18
C ILE A 109 14.36 -6.11 -4.59
N GLN A 110 15.46 -6.83 -4.41
CA GLN A 110 15.55 -8.25 -4.73
C GLN A 110 14.54 -9.09 -3.94
N LEU A 111 14.29 -8.74 -2.68
CA LEU A 111 13.34 -9.43 -1.82
C LEU A 111 11.91 -9.26 -2.31
N VAL A 112 11.49 -8.06 -2.71
CA VAL A 112 10.16 -7.85 -3.28
C VAL A 112 10.04 -8.47 -4.67
N GLU A 113 11.02 -8.26 -5.56
CA GLU A 113 11.00 -8.78 -6.92
C GLU A 113 11.01 -10.31 -6.96
N SER A 114 11.64 -10.98 -5.98
CA SER A 114 11.57 -12.44 -5.84
C SER A 114 10.15 -13.00 -5.70
N ARG A 115 9.17 -12.16 -5.33
CA ARG A 115 7.76 -12.53 -5.19
C ARG A 115 6.89 -12.08 -6.35
N ILE A 116 7.27 -10.99 -7.03
CA ILE A 116 6.37 -10.30 -7.96
C ILE A 116 6.97 -9.96 -9.32
N SER A 117 8.20 -10.42 -9.65
CA SER A 117 8.86 -10.07 -10.92
C SER A 117 7.98 -10.34 -12.14
N THR A 118 7.40 -11.53 -12.25
CA THR A 118 6.51 -11.89 -13.36
C THR A 118 5.28 -10.99 -13.42
N MET A 119 4.64 -10.71 -12.28
CA MET A 119 3.46 -9.84 -12.22
C MET A 119 3.80 -8.38 -12.55
N LEU A 120 5.01 -7.91 -12.21
CA LEU A 120 5.47 -6.57 -12.58
C LEU A 120 5.58 -6.45 -14.09
N GLU A 121 6.23 -7.43 -14.74
CA GLU A 121 6.38 -7.46 -16.21
C GLU A 121 5.02 -7.55 -16.91
N GLU A 122 4.11 -8.41 -16.45
CA GLU A 122 2.73 -8.51 -16.97
C GLU A 122 1.93 -7.21 -16.81
N ARG A 123 2.34 -6.33 -15.89
CA ARG A 123 1.75 -5.01 -15.67
C ARG A 123 2.56 -3.87 -16.29
N GLY A 124 3.55 -4.18 -17.11
CA GLY A 124 4.36 -3.20 -17.84
C GLY A 124 5.42 -2.50 -17.00
N TYR A 125 5.72 -2.98 -15.79
CA TYR A 125 6.79 -2.43 -14.96
C TYR A 125 8.12 -3.12 -15.27
N GLN A 126 9.15 -2.31 -15.53
CA GLN A 126 10.51 -2.81 -15.71
C GLN A 126 11.10 -3.30 -14.38
N LEU A 127 11.77 -4.46 -14.42
CA LEU A 127 12.53 -4.99 -13.29
C LEU A 127 13.79 -4.16 -13.03
N SER A 128 14.34 -4.31 -11.83
CA SER A 128 15.56 -3.58 -11.42
C SER A 128 16.84 -4.01 -12.15
N GLY A 129 16.85 -5.20 -12.77
CA GLY A 129 18.04 -5.83 -13.34
C GLY A 129 18.97 -6.47 -12.30
N LEU A 130 18.63 -6.42 -11.01
CA LEU A 130 19.37 -7.11 -9.96
C LEU A 130 19.17 -8.63 -10.06
N PRO A 131 20.15 -9.44 -9.58
CA PRO A 131 20.00 -10.89 -9.61
C PRO A 131 18.84 -11.34 -8.72
N VAL A 132 18.05 -12.29 -9.22
CA VAL A 132 16.87 -12.80 -8.51
C VAL A 132 17.30 -13.49 -7.21
N LEU A 133 16.77 -13.02 -6.09
CA LEU A 133 17.00 -13.64 -4.79
C LEU A 133 16.19 -14.95 -4.68
N LYS A 134 16.90 -16.07 -4.49
CA LYS A 134 16.26 -17.37 -4.23
C LYS A 134 15.73 -17.42 -2.80
N ILE A 135 14.41 -17.55 -2.66
CA ILE A 135 13.76 -17.62 -1.35
C ILE A 135 13.77 -19.06 -0.85
N THR A 136 14.68 -19.36 0.08
CA THR A 136 14.70 -20.65 0.79
C THR A 136 13.59 -20.72 1.84
N PRO A 137 13.14 -21.93 2.25
CA PRO A 137 12.15 -22.07 3.32
C PRO A 137 12.55 -21.37 4.63
N TRP A 138 13.83 -21.43 4.99
CA TRP A 138 14.37 -20.73 6.14
C TRP A 138 14.27 -19.21 6.00
N LEU A 139 14.67 -18.67 4.85
CA LEU A 139 14.58 -17.23 4.58
C LEU A 139 13.12 -16.77 4.62
N ARG A 140 12.20 -17.53 4.03
CA ARG A 140 10.76 -17.27 4.09
C ARG A 140 10.25 -17.24 5.53
N TRP A 141 10.59 -18.26 6.33
CA TRP A 141 10.19 -18.30 7.74
C TRP A 141 10.75 -17.09 8.50
N ARG A 142 12.02 -16.74 8.28
CA ARG A 142 12.64 -15.54 8.87
C ARG A 142 11.90 -14.26 8.48
N MET A 143 11.46 -14.12 7.22
CA MET A 143 10.67 -12.97 6.77
C MET A 143 9.29 -12.90 7.44
N LEU A 144 8.63 -14.05 7.65
CA LEU A 144 7.35 -14.09 8.36
C LEU A 144 7.50 -13.75 9.84
N MET A 145 8.60 -14.19 10.46
CA MET A 145 8.91 -13.83 11.84
C MET A 145 9.24 -12.34 11.95
N SER A 146 10.15 -11.83 11.11
CA SER A 146 10.55 -10.42 11.14
C SER A 146 9.40 -9.47 10.83
N ASP A 147 8.40 -9.89 10.03
CA ASP A 147 7.17 -9.12 9.82
C ASP A 147 6.44 -8.85 11.14
N ARG A 148 6.23 -9.89 11.94
CA ARG A 148 5.56 -9.78 13.23
C ARG A 148 6.33 -8.83 14.14
N TRP A 149 7.64 -9.01 14.25
CA TRP A 149 8.49 -8.13 15.07
C TRP A 149 8.46 -6.67 14.57
N GLY A 150 8.57 -6.45 13.27
CA GLY A 150 8.53 -5.12 12.66
C GLY A 150 7.22 -4.39 12.93
N ARG A 151 6.07 -5.07 12.81
CA ARG A 151 4.76 -4.49 13.14
C ARG A 151 4.61 -4.17 14.62
N GLN A 152 5.09 -5.04 15.51
CA GLN A 152 5.04 -4.74 16.95
C GLN A 152 5.93 -3.55 17.31
N LEU A 153 7.14 -3.48 16.75
CA LEU A 153 8.06 -2.36 16.95
C LEU A 153 7.48 -1.04 16.40
N PHE A 154 6.84 -1.08 15.23
CA PHE A 154 6.15 0.07 14.66
C PHE A 154 5.05 0.57 15.60
N ASN A 155 4.16 -0.30 16.06
CA ASN A 155 3.06 0.06 16.96
C ASN A 155 3.59 0.57 18.32
N LEU A 156 4.65 -0.04 18.85
CA LEU A 156 5.33 0.42 20.06
C LEU A 156 5.88 1.84 19.90
N ARG A 157 6.55 2.13 18.78
CA ARG A 157 7.09 3.47 18.48
C ARG A 157 5.98 4.50 18.27
N ARG A 158 4.87 4.09 17.63
CA ARG A 158 3.76 4.98 17.26
C ARG A 158 2.87 5.33 18.44
N TYR A 159 2.50 4.35 19.26
CA TYR A 159 1.58 4.56 20.39
C TYR A 159 2.29 4.80 21.73
N GLY A 160 3.58 4.50 21.81
CA GLY A 160 4.31 4.39 23.07
C GLY A 160 3.97 3.09 23.81
N PHE A 161 4.85 2.71 24.74
CA PHE A 161 4.76 1.44 25.47
C PHE A 161 3.42 1.24 26.20
N GLY A 162 2.96 2.26 26.93
CA GLY A 162 1.76 2.16 27.76
C GLY A 162 0.47 1.93 26.96
N LEU A 163 0.26 2.70 25.88
CA LEU A 163 -0.94 2.56 25.05
C LEU A 163 -0.89 1.29 24.19
N TYR A 164 0.28 0.90 23.69
CA TYR A 164 0.46 -0.37 23.00
C TYR A 164 0.11 -1.56 23.90
N LEU A 165 0.57 -1.56 25.16
CA LEU A 165 0.23 -2.65 26.10
C LEU A 165 -1.28 -2.69 26.35
N GLN A 166 -1.93 -1.54 26.55
CA GLN A 166 -3.38 -1.46 26.65
C GLN A 166 -4.09 -2.02 25.41
N ASP A 167 -3.60 -1.73 24.20
CA ASP A 167 -4.15 -2.24 22.94
C ASP A 167 -3.94 -3.76 22.75
N VAL A 168 -2.79 -4.29 23.15
CA VAL A 168 -2.55 -5.75 23.16
C VAL A 168 -3.47 -6.43 24.15
N LEU A 169 -3.58 -5.90 25.38
CA LEU A 169 -4.44 -6.46 26.42
C LEU A 169 -5.92 -6.34 26.03
N ALA A 170 -6.39 -5.21 25.51
CA ALA A 170 -7.77 -5.01 25.07
C ALA A 170 -8.19 -5.93 23.90
N ARG A 171 -7.24 -6.39 23.08
CA ARG A 171 -7.49 -7.36 22.00
C ARG A 171 -7.46 -8.82 22.48
N ARG A 172 -6.70 -9.14 23.53
CA ARG A 172 -6.51 -10.52 24.02
C ARG A 172 -7.34 -10.88 25.25
N LEU A 173 -7.72 -9.91 26.07
CA LEU A 173 -8.43 -10.11 27.33
C LEU A 173 -9.85 -9.48 27.28
N LEU A 174 -10.85 -10.36 27.14
CA LEU A 174 -12.21 -10.31 27.73
C LEU A 174 -13.14 -9.08 27.45
N PRO A 175 -14.48 -9.20 27.69
CA PRO A 175 -15.57 -8.67 26.86
C PRO A 175 -15.94 -7.20 27.15
N PHE A 176 -15.01 -6.40 27.67
CA PHE A 176 -15.27 -5.00 28.04
C PHE A 176 -15.25 -4.10 26.80
N LYS A 177 -16.34 -4.14 26.02
CA LYS A 177 -16.53 -3.36 24.79
C LYS A 177 -16.20 -1.87 24.98
N GLY A 178 -16.54 -1.29 26.14
CA GLY A 178 -16.26 0.12 26.44
C GLY A 178 -14.78 0.45 26.64
N TRP A 179 -13.98 -0.42 27.26
CA TRP A 179 -12.54 -0.21 27.38
C TRP A 179 -11.84 -0.39 26.04
N ARG A 180 -12.17 -1.45 25.30
CA ARG A 180 -11.65 -1.67 23.94
C ARG A 180 -11.96 -0.49 23.03
N LYS A 181 -13.19 0.04 23.05
CA LYS A 181 -13.56 1.24 22.27
C LYS A 181 -12.72 2.46 22.67
N ARG A 182 -12.50 2.69 23.98
CA ARG A 182 -11.66 3.80 24.45
C ARG A 182 -10.20 3.69 23.97
N VAL A 183 -9.61 2.50 24.08
CA VAL A 183 -8.24 2.26 23.61
C VAL A 183 -8.15 2.44 22.09
N GLN A 184 -9.12 1.90 21.34
CA GLN A 184 -9.19 2.05 19.88
C GLN A 184 -9.34 3.52 19.45
N LEU A 185 -10.17 4.31 20.14
CA LEU A 185 -10.29 5.74 19.85
C LEU A 185 -8.97 6.49 20.07
N LYS A 186 -8.21 6.12 21.10
CA LYS A 186 -6.88 6.70 21.36
C LYS A 186 -5.86 6.32 20.29
N THR A 187 -5.81 5.06 19.88
CA THR A 187 -4.90 4.62 18.79
C THR A 187 -5.30 5.28 17.48
N ASN A 188 -6.59 5.32 17.13
CA ASN A 188 -7.08 5.99 15.93
C ASN A 188 -6.76 7.48 15.91
N ALA A 189 -6.85 8.16 17.06
CA ALA A 189 -6.50 9.59 17.15
C ALA A 189 -5.01 9.83 16.88
N ILE A 190 -4.13 8.93 17.32
CA ILE A 190 -2.69 8.97 16.99
C ILE A 190 -2.50 8.67 15.50
N ASP A 191 -3.19 7.66 14.98
CA ASP A 191 -3.09 7.30 13.57
C ASP A 191 -3.46 8.44 12.64
N ASN A 192 -4.57 9.12 12.94
CA ASN A 192 -5.05 10.27 12.18
C ASN A 192 -4.08 11.46 12.23
N LYS A 193 -3.32 11.63 13.32
CA LYS A 193 -2.29 12.69 13.40
C LYS A 193 -1.10 12.42 12.48
N HIS A 194 -0.79 11.16 12.22
CA HIS A 194 0.30 10.74 11.33
C HIS A 194 -0.13 10.62 9.86
N LEU A 195 -1.41 10.85 9.53
CA LEU A 195 -1.87 11.04 8.16
C LEU A 195 -1.66 12.47 7.66
N LYS A 196 -1.28 13.40 8.54
CA LYS A 196 -0.89 14.78 8.21
C LYS A 196 0.58 14.88 7.85
#